data_AF-A0A6G3Z2J9-F1
#
_entry.id   AF-A0A6G3Z2J9-F1
#
_cell.length_a   1.000
_cell.length_b   1.000
_cell.length_c   1.000
_cell.angle_alpha   90.00
_cell.angle_beta   90.00
_cell.angle_gamma   90.00
#
_symmetry.space_group_name_H-M   'P 1'
#
loop_
_entity.id
_entity.type
_entity.pdbx_description
1 polymer ?
#
loop_
_entity_poly.entity_id
_entity_poly.type
_entity_poly.pdbx_seq_one_letter_code
_entity_poly.pdbx_strand_id
1 'polypeptide(L)'
;MVIPNDAQSIDAAIAPQAPEITPEEANTTVNDDLHQLLAILPPQIAALIQQHEQSSKLIEVILDLGRRPEARFPAGAEYLSKTFVSQADLDYCIERVGYFGGDNRAGIEQTLHRISAIRNRSGKIIGLTCRVGRAVFGTIKMIQDLVERGQSILMLGRPGVGKTTALREIARVLADDLHKRVVIIDTSNEIAGDGDIPHPAIGRARRMQVAQPEFQHQVMIEAVENHMPEVIVIDEIGTELEATAARTIAERGVQLVGTAHGNQLENLIKNPTLSDLVGGIQSVTLGDDEARRRGSQKSVLERKAPPTFDIAVEMQERQRWVIHENVAETVDAVLRDRRPNTQVRIVNNEGKVTITHELPQEKGLTMPGRAPLHGLRSGGWRASGRMVPPKSITLQTRPTLSPDEQAFETMLNDSLDTSAMVHSEPAGVVELLPGTESAMGPNGEDILRVYPYGISKHQLDQVIRTLNLAVILTKDLDSADAVIALRSHVKHHSKLRQVAKARHLPIHTVKSNSLPQIVRTLQRMLDLDEGSIQATATPNLFSQSGSSDELEALEEARLAVEQIVIPKGQPVELLPRSARIRKMQHELAEHYRLKSCSFGDEPNRRLRIYPA
;
A
#
# COMPACT_ATOMS: atom_id res chain seq x y z
N MET A 1 54.59 -6.26 51.47
CA MET A 1 55.82 -6.49 50.69
C MET A 1 55.73 -5.53 49.51
N VAL A 2 56.52 -4.46 49.57
CA VAL A 2 56.48 -3.33 48.63
C VAL A 2 57.40 -3.70 47.46
N ILE A 3 56.88 -3.68 46.24
CA ILE A 3 57.68 -3.83 45.01
C ILE A 3 57.68 -2.46 44.31
N PRO A 4 58.86 -1.90 43.97
CA PRO A 4 58.99 -0.57 43.39
C PRO A 4 58.82 -0.57 41.86
N ASN A 5 58.54 0.64 41.37
CA ASN A 5 58.62 1.10 39.98
C ASN A 5 59.95 0.72 39.31
N ASP A 6 59.87 0.21 38.08
CA ASP A 6 60.84 0.51 37.03
C ASP A 6 60.08 0.82 35.74
N ALA A 7 60.29 2.05 35.25
CA ALA A 7 59.80 2.53 33.99
C ALA A 7 60.73 2.03 32.86
N GLN A 8 60.16 1.36 31.87
CA GLN A 8 60.77 1.21 30.56
C GLN A 8 59.81 1.72 29.49
N SER A 9 60.35 2.62 28.68
CA SER A 9 59.81 3.20 27.45
C SER A 9 59.26 2.12 26.51
N ILE A 10 58.00 2.27 26.10
CA ILE A 10 57.41 1.47 25.03
C ILE A 10 57.14 2.43 23.87
N ASP A 11 57.82 2.18 22.76
CA ASP A 11 57.64 2.86 21.49
C ASP A 11 56.16 2.90 21.09
N ALA A 12 55.69 4.09 20.75
CA ALA A 12 54.38 4.30 20.16
C ALA A 12 54.38 3.72 18.73
N ALA A 13 54.00 2.45 18.61
CA ALA A 13 53.67 1.85 17.33
C ALA A 13 52.45 2.59 16.74
N ILE A 14 52.70 3.31 15.65
CA ILE A 14 51.68 3.96 14.82
C ILE A 14 50.69 2.88 14.37
N ALA A 15 49.43 3.01 14.77
CA ALA A 15 48.35 2.15 14.30
C ALA A 15 48.27 2.21 12.76
N PRO A 16 48.06 1.08 12.06
CA PRO A 16 47.94 1.11 10.62
C PRO A 16 46.69 1.92 10.25
N GLN A 17 46.89 2.99 9.47
CA GLN A 17 45.80 3.71 8.83
C GLN A 17 45.02 2.73 7.95
N ALA A 18 43.71 2.64 8.15
CA ALA A 18 42.84 1.87 7.28
C ALA A 18 42.94 2.44 5.85
N PRO A 19 42.99 1.61 4.80
CA PRO A 19 43.18 2.10 3.45
C PRO A 19 41.96 2.92 2.99
N GLU A 20 42.19 4.12 2.46
CA GLU A 20 41.18 4.88 1.73
C GLU A 20 40.80 4.11 0.46
N ILE A 21 39.59 3.59 0.41
CA ILE A 21 39.08 2.83 -0.74
C ILE A 21 38.86 3.80 -1.91
N THR A 22 39.62 3.63 -2.98
CA THR A 22 39.52 4.44 -4.20
C THR A 22 38.29 4.02 -5.05
N PRO A 23 37.79 4.88 -5.95
CA PRO A 23 36.69 4.53 -6.86
C PRO A 23 36.97 3.30 -7.76
N GLU A 24 38.25 2.99 -8.02
CA GLU A 24 38.66 1.77 -8.74
C GLU A 24 38.48 0.51 -7.88
N GLU A 25 38.77 0.56 -6.57
CA GLU A 25 38.55 -0.55 -5.64
C GLU A 25 37.05 -0.80 -5.37
N ALA A 26 36.21 0.24 -5.46
CA ALA A 26 34.75 0.10 -5.42
C ALA A 26 34.19 -0.65 -6.64
N ASN A 27 34.83 -0.58 -7.81
CA ASN A 27 34.49 -1.43 -8.96
C ASN A 27 35.08 -2.85 -8.84
N THR A 28 36.14 -3.02 -8.05
CA THR A 28 36.81 -4.30 -7.85
C THR A 28 36.03 -5.20 -6.88
N THR A 29 35.49 -4.62 -5.80
CA THR A 29 34.60 -5.32 -4.84
C THR A 29 33.28 -5.79 -5.46
N VAL A 30 32.75 -5.07 -6.46
CA VAL A 30 31.53 -5.47 -7.19
C VAL A 30 31.72 -6.79 -7.97
N ASN A 31 32.96 -7.15 -8.32
CA ASN A 31 33.27 -8.35 -9.09
C ASN A 31 33.62 -9.57 -8.21
N ASP A 32 34.17 -9.34 -7.01
CA ASP A 32 34.58 -10.42 -6.09
C ASP A 32 33.38 -11.23 -5.56
N ASP A 33 32.26 -10.58 -5.25
CA ASP A 33 31.10 -11.27 -4.69
C ASP A 33 30.35 -12.13 -5.73
N LEU A 34 30.33 -11.70 -7.00
CA LEU A 34 29.61 -12.43 -8.05
C LEU A 34 30.09 -13.88 -8.17
N HIS A 35 31.38 -14.13 -7.95
CA HIS A 35 31.93 -15.49 -7.94
C HIS A 35 31.27 -16.40 -6.91
N GLN A 36 30.88 -15.86 -5.74
CA GLN A 36 30.18 -16.64 -4.70
C GLN A 36 28.78 -17.03 -5.16
N LEU A 37 28.06 -16.14 -5.86
CA LEU A 37 26.78 -16.50 -6.48
C LEU A 37 26.96 -17.56 -7.56
N LEU A 38 27.95 -17.39 -8.45
CA LEU A 38 28.20 -18.35 -9.52
C LEU A 38 28.56 -19.74 -8.99
N ALA A 39 29.21 -19.83 -7.82
CA ALA A 39 29.56 -21.09 -7.19
C ALA A 39 28.33 -21.92 -6.77
N ILE A 40 27.18 -21.30 -6.51
CA ILE A 40 25.93 -22.01 -6.17
C ILE A 40 25.19 -22.50 -7.42
N LEU A 41 25.44 -21.90 -8.58
CA LEU A 41 24.73 -22.21 -9.82
C LEU A 41 25.32 -23.47 -10.49
N PRO A 42 24.53 -24.21 -11.30
CA PRO A 42 25.04 -25.34 -12.05
C PRO A 42 26.23 -24.92 -12.93
N PRO A 43 27.32 -25.72 -13.01
CA PRO A 43 28.57 -25.28 -13.65
C PRO A 43 28.41 -24.79 -15.09
N GLN A 44 27.49 -25.39 -15.85
CA GLN A 44 27.19 -24.98 -17.22
C GLN A 44 26.57 -23.56 -17.27
N ILE A 45 25.64 -23.26 -16.36
CA ILE A 45 24.97 -21.97 -16.27
C ILE A 45 25.96 -20.91 -15.77
N ALA A 46 26.75 -21.24 -14.73
CA ALA A 46 27.78 -20.37 -14.20
C ALA A 46 28.81 -19.96 -15.27
N ALA A 47 29.30 -20.92 -16.06
CA ALA A 47 30.25 -20.67 -17.14
C ALA A 47 29.69 -19.74 -18.24
N LEU A 48 28.42 -19.94 -18.62
CA LEU A 48 27.74 -19.09 -19.60
C LEU A 48 27.62 -17.64 -19.12
N ILE A 49 27.29 -17.44 -17.84
CA ILE A 49 27.23 -16.11 -17.24
C ILE A 49 28.62 -15.48 -17.18
N GLN A 50 29.64 -16.24 -16.77
CA GLN A 50 31.00 -15.73 -16.65
C GLN A 50 31.60 -15.30 -18.00
N GLN A 51 31.24 -15.99 -19.08
CA GLN A 51 31.65 -15.65 -20.45
C GLN A 51 30.82 -14.52 -21.08
N HIS A 52 29.73 -14.10 -20.45
CA HIS A 52 28.86 -13.05 -20.98
C HIS A 52 29.52 -11.67 -20.88
N GLU A 53 29.45 -10.88 -21.96
CA GLU A 53 30.06 -9.54 -22.03
C GLU A 53 29.56 -8.58 -20.95
N GLN A 54 28.32 -8.78 -20.49
CA GLN A 54 27.66 -7.96 -19.46
C GLN A 54 27.58 -8.63 -18.08
N SER A 55 28.41 -9.64 -17.80
CA SER A 55 28.41 -10.37 -16.53
C SER A 55 28.46 -9.45 -15.29
N SER A 56 29.27 -8.40 -15.34
CA SER A 56 29.37 -7.38 -14.29
C SER A 56 28.07 -6.60 -14.03
N LYS A 57 27.16 -6.57 -14.99
CA LYS A 57 25.85 -5.89 -14.92
C LYS A 57 24.68 -6.85 -14.67
N LEU A 58 24.94 -8.13 -14.42
CA LEU A 58 23.90 -9.13 -14.14
C LEU A 58 23.01 -8.68 -12.97
N ILE A 59 21.69 -8.68 -13.14
CA ILE A 59 20.73 -8.29 -12.11
C ILE A 59 20.25 -9.53 -11.36
N GLU A 60 19.82 -10.56 -12.09
CA GLU A 60 19.33 -11.81 -11.51
C GLU A 60 19.40 -12.97 -12.51
N VAL A 61 19.38 -14.19 -11.99
CA VAL A 61 19.31 -15.45 -12.73
C VAL A 61 18.05 -16.19 -12.27
N ILE A 62 17.25 -16.65 -13.23
CA ILE A 62 15.99 -17.36 -12.98
C ILE A 62 16.13 -18.79 -13.48
N LEU A 63 15.83 -19.73 -12.58
CA LEU A 63 15.85 -21.16 -12.83
C LEU A 63 14.48 -21.73 -12.49
N ASP A 64 13.66 -22.01 -13.49
CA ASP A 64 12.32 -22.60 -13.31
C ASP A 64 12.29 -24.01 -13.91
N LEU A 65 11.82 -24.99 -13.15
CA LEU A 65 11.72 -26.39 -13.61
C LEU A 65 10.97 -26.49 -14.95
N GLY A 66 11.61 -27.09 -15.95
CA GLY A 66 11.06 -27.26 -17.29
C GLY A 66 11.10 -26.02 -18.18
N ARG A 67 11.74 -24.93 -17.76
CA ARG A 67 11.97 -23.71 -18.56
C ARG A 67 13.45 -23.53 -18.86
N ARG A 68 13.78 -22.64 -19.79
CA ARG A 68 15.17 -22.26 -20.07
C ARG A 68 15.69 -21.34 -18.96
N PRO A 69 16.96 -21.51 -18.53
CA PRO A 69 17.56 -20.59 -17.58
C PRO A 69 17.66 -19.20 -18.18
N GLU A 70 17.22 -18.19 -17.44
CA GLU A 70 17.15 -16.80 -17.88
C GLU A 70 18.09 -15.94 -17.02
N ALA A 71 18.87 -15.07 -17.65
CA ALA A 71 19.62 -14.01 -16.98
C ALA A 71 19.00 -12.66 -17.32
N ARG A 72 18.88 -11.77 -16.34
CA ARG A 72 18.39 -10.42 -16.55
C ARG A 72 19.52 -9.40 -16.40
N PHE A 73 19.55 -8.47 -17.34
CA PHE A 73 20.46 -7.34 -17.41
C PHE A 73 19.65 -6.03 -17.52
N PRO A 74 20.26 -4.85 -17.35
CA PRO A 74 19.57 -3.57 -17.49
C PRO A 74 18.90 -3.38 -18.86
N ALA A 75 19.44 -4.00 -19.91
CA ALA A 75 18.92 -3.91 -21.27
C ALA A 75 17.75 -4.86 -21.55
N GLY A 76 17.58 -5.92 -20.74
CA GLY A 76 16.56 -6.94 -20.98
C GLY A 76 16.91 -8.29 -20.36
N ALA A 77 16.02 -9.27 -20.59
CA ALA A 77 16.20 -10.65 -20.18
C ALA A 77 16.66 -11.52 -21.36
N GLU A 78 17.56 -12.46 -21.10
CA GLU A 78 18.16 -13.33 -22.10
C GLU A 78 18.20 -14.78 -21.61
N TYR A 79 17.94 -15.73 -22.51
CA TYR A 79 18.07 -17.15 -22.19
C TYR A 79 19.52 -17.60 -22.30
N LEU A 80 20.06 -18.14 -21.22
CA LEU A 80 21.46 -18.60 -21.14
C LEU A 80 21.68 -19.88 -21.96
N SER A 81 20.69 -20.77 -21.99
CA SER A 81 20.80 -22.08 -22.64
C SER A 81 19.51 -22.49 -23.34
N LYS A 82 19.63 -23.37 -24.35
CA LYS A 82 18.49 -24.04 -24.99
C LYS A 82 17.95 -25.19 -24.14
N THR A 83 18.80 -25.77 -23.29
CA THR A 83 18.46 -26.86 -22.36
C THR A 83 17.54 -26.34 -21.27
N PHE A 84 16.50 -27.10 -20.94
CA PHE A 84 15.60 -26.76 -19.85
C PHE A 84 16.21 -27.11 -18.50
N VAL A 85 15.92 -26.28 -17.50
CA VAL A 85 16.29 -26.49 -16.10
C VAL A 85 15.60 -27.76 -15.61
N SER A 86 16.42 -28.69 -15.13
CA SER A 86 15.99 -29.95 -14.53
C SER A 86 15.84 -29.83 -13.02
N GLN A 87 15.25 -30.84 -12.38
CA GLN A 87 15.23 -30.90 -10.92
C GLN A 87 16.64 -30.99 -10.34
N ALA A 88 17.55 -31.70 -11.00
CA ALA A 88 18.94 -31.84 -10.56
C ALA A 88 19.68 -30.50 -10.53
N ASP A 89 19.36 -29.58 -11.46
CA ASP A 89 19.93 -28.23 -11.47
C ASP A 89 19.46 -27.41 -10.26
N LEU A 90 18.18 -27.53 -9.89
CA LEU A 90 17.63 -26.87 -8.70
C LEU A 90 18.21 -27.48 -7.42
N ASP A 91 18.27 -28.81 -7.33
CA ASP A 91 18.81 -29.52 -6.17
C ASP A 91 20.30 -29.16 -5.96
N TYR A 92 21.08 -29.04 -7.05
CA TYR A 92 22.47 -28.56 -7.01
C TYR A 92 22.61 -27.19 -6.34
N CYS A 93 21.68 -26.27 -6.64
CA CYS A 93 21.66 -24.94 -6.03
C CYS A 93 21.25 -25.01 -4.57
N ILE A 94 20.19 -25.76 -4.25
CA ILE A 94 19.63 -25.87 -2.90
C ILE A 94 20.66 -26.44 -1.93
N GLU A 95 21.39 -27.47 -2.32
CA GLU A 95 22.45 -28.08 -1.50
C GLU A 95 23.57 -27.09 -1.13
N ARG A 96 23.86 -26.13 -2.01
CA ARG A 96 24.93 -25.12 -1.82
C ARG A 96 24.46 -23.88 -1.10
N VAL A 97 23.21 -23.49 -1.30
CA VAL A 97 22.59 -22.36 -0.60
C VAL A 97 22.28 -22.74 0.85
N GLY A 98 21.86 -23.99 1.09
CA GLY A 98 21.50 -24.48 2.41
C GLY A 98 20.04 -24.22 2.76
N TYR A 99 19.80 -23.57 3.90
CA TYR A 99 18.45 -23.41 4.45
C TYR A 99 17.71 -22.21 3.84
N PHE A 100 16.45 -22.42 3.47
CA PHE A 100 15.53 -21.36 3.08
C PHE A 100 14.61 -21.03 4.27
N GLY A 101 14.55 -19.75 4.63
CA GLY A 101 13.71 -19.23 5.70
C GLY A 101 12.21 -19.40 5.45
N GLY A 102 11.41 -19.03 6.46
CA GLY A 102 9.94 -19.10 6.40
C GLY A 102 9.30 -18.23 5.32
N ASP A 103 10.03 -17.24 4.82
CA ASP A 103 9.66 -16.35 3.70
C ASP A 103 10.12 -16.87 2.33
N ASN A 104 10.66 -18.10 2.26
CA ASN A 104 11.27 -18.71 1.08
C ASN A 104 12.51 -17.98 0.55
N ARG A 105 13.21 -17.21 1.38
CA ARG A 105 14.48 -16.58 1.02
C ARG A 105 15.66 -17.28 1.66
N ALA A 106 16.80 -17.16 1.01
CA ALA A 106 18.11 -17.54 1.53
C ALA A 106 19.15 -16.53 1.03
N GLY A 107 20.19 -16.31 1.83
CA GLY A 107 21.35 -15.51 1.47
C GLY A 107 22.58 -16.36 1.24
N ILE A 108 23.62 -15.74 0.70
CA ILE A 108 24.98 -16.29 0.80
C ILE A 108 25.71 -15.43 1.85
N GLU A 109 26.30 -16.08 2.84
CA GLU A 109 27.05 -15.43 3.92
C GLU A 109 28.04 -14.40 3.37
N GLN A 110 28.21 -13.28 4.07
CA GLN A 110 29.10 -12.19 3.68
C GLN A 110 28.76 -11.49 2.34
N THR A 111 27.72 -11.92 1.63
CA THR A 111 27.26 -11.28 0.38
C THR A 111 25.92 -10.55 0.57
N LEU A 112 25.53 -9.75 -0.44
CA LEU A 112 24.17 -9.20 -0.55
C LEU A 112 23.29 -9.99 -1.52
N HIS A 113 23.78 -11.13 -2.00
CA HIS A 113 23.02 -11.97 -2.93
C HIS A 113 21.83 -12.61 -2.23
N ARG A 114 20.73 -12.72 -2.96
CA ARG A 114 19.47 -13.24 -2.44
C ARG A 114 18.92 -14.31 -3.36
N ILE A 115 18.57 -15.45 -2.79
CA ILE A 115 18.01 -16.60 -3.49
C ILE A 115 16.59 -16.77 -2.98
N SER A 116 15.61 -16.60 -3.87
CA SER A 116 14.19 -16.76 -3.54
C SER A 116 13.64 -18.02 -4.19
N ALA A 117 13.06 -18.91 -3.38
CA ALA A 117 12.51 -20.18 -3.84
C ALA A 117 11.02 -20.08 -4.17
N ILE A 118 10.62 -20.73 -5.25
CA ILE A 118 9.23 -20.98 -5.62
C ILE A 118 8.92 -22.43 -5.26
N ARG A 119 7.91 -22.65 -4.41
CA ARG A 119 7.48 -23.99 -4.01
C ARG A 119 6.15 -24.38 -4.64
N ASN A 120 6.01 -25.66 -4.95
CA ASN A 120 4.72 -26.24 -5.34
C ASN A 120 3.82 -26.49 -4.10
N ARG A 121 2.60 -27.00 -4.32
CA ARG A 121 1.64 -27.31 -3.24
C ARG A 121 2.14 -28.34 -2.23
N SER A 122 3.10 -29.20 -2.59
CA SER A 122 3.70 -30.17 -1.67
C SER A 122 4.94 -29.62 -0.94
N GLY A 123 5.25 -28.33 -1.09
CA GLY A 123 6.40 -27.68 -0.47
C GLY A 123 7.74 -27.91 -1.18
N LYS A 124 7.75 -28.63 -2.32
CA LYS A 124 8.96 -28.86 -3.10
C LYS A 124 9.36 -27.61 -3.86
N ILE A 125 10.64 -27.23 -3.82
CA ILE A 125 11.18 -26.13 -4.62
C ILE A 125 11.17 -26.53 -6.10
N ILE A 126 10.51 -25.72 -6.92
CA ILE A 126 10.35 -25.89 -8.37
C ILE A 126 10.90 -24.71 -9.17
N GLY A 127 11.38 -23.66 -8.49
CA GLY A 127 12.05 -22.55 -9.14
C GLY A 127 12.89 -21.73 -8.16
N LEU A 128 13.89 -21.03 -8.69
CA LEU A 128 14.79 -20.16 -7.96
C LEU A 128 14.97 -18.84 -8.70
N THR A 129 14.93 -17.74 -7.96
CA THR A 129 15.36 -16.42 -8.42
C THR A 129 16.61 -16.01 -7.63
N CYS A 130 17.75 -15.97 -8.30
CA CYS A 130 19.05 -15.62 -7.72
C CYS A 130 19.39 -14.18 -8.07
N ARG A 131 19.14 -13.24 -7.16
CA ARG A 131 19.36 -11.81 -7.33
C ARG A 131 20.77 -11.42 -6.91
N VAL A 132 21.45 -10.67 -7.79
CA VAL A 132 22.81 -10.17 -7.55
C VAL A 132 22.74 -8.89 -6.71
N GLY A 133 22.90 -9.02 -5.39
CA GLY A 133 23.21 -7.87 -4.53
C GLY A 133 24.60 -7.30 -4.78
N ARG A 134 24.72 -5.97 -4.66
CA ARG A 134 25.99 -5.23 -4.79
C ARG A 134 26.06 -4.17 -3.70
N ALA A 135 27.24 -3.97 -3.15
CA ALA A 135 27.54 -2.81 -2.33
C ALA A 135 27.90 -1.63 -3.24
N VAL A 136 27.33 -0.46 -2.97
CA VAL A 136 27.67 0.79 -3.65
C VAL A 136 28.13 1.75 -2.58
N PHE A 137 29.30 2.34 -2.79
CA PHE A 137 29.92 3.32 -1.89
C PHE A 137 29.99 4.69 -2.55
N GLY A 138 30.24 5.72 -1.75
CA GLY A 138 30.33 7.12 -2.15
C GLY A 138 29.01 7.89 -2.11
N THR A 139 27.88 7.25 -1.77
CA THR A 139 26.58 7.93 -1.63
C THR A 139 26.55 8.85 -0.41
N ILE A 140 27.31 8.53 0.62
CA ILE A 140 27.38 9.31 1.87
C ILE A 140 27.89 10.73 1.69
N LYS A 141 28.71 11.01 0.66
CA LYS A 141 29.30 12.34 0.40
C LYS A 141 28.26 13.46 0.38
N MET A 142 27.02 13.13 0.02
CA MET A 142 25.88 14.05 0.01
C MET A 142 25.52 14.58 1.40
N ILE A 143 25.74 13.82 2.46
CA ILE A 143 25.31 14.14 3.84
C ILE A 143 26.39 13.85 4.89
N GLN A 144 27.64 13.65 4.47
CA GLN A 144 28.73 13.27 5.36
C GLN A 144 28.89 14.25 6.53
N ASP A 145 28.87 15.55 6.24
CA ASP A 145 28.86 16.64 7.22
C ASP A 145 27.70 16.57 8.21
N LEU A 146 26.53 16.05 7.80
CA LEU A 146 25.36 15.90 8.66
C LEU A 146 25.49 14.68 9.59
N VAL A 147 26.03 13.58 9.06
CA VAL A 147 26.28 12.34 9.81
C VAL A 147 27.32 12.56 10.90
N GLU A 148 28.37 13.34 10.60
CA GLU A 148 29.43 13.70 11.55
C GLU A 148 28.94 14.59 12.71
N ARG A 149 27.83 15.33 12.56
CA ARG A 149 27.23 16.12 13.65
C ARG A 149 26.66 15.26 14.79
N GLY A 150 26.43 13.96 14.55
CA GLY A 150 25.91 13.04 15.57
C GLY A 150 24.41 13.19 15.88
N GLN A 151 23.68 13.97 15.09
CA GLN A 151 22.24 14.14 15.21
C GLN A 151 21.46 12.98 14.59
N SER A 152 20.21 12.77 15.03
CA SER A 152 19.37 11.71 14.48
C SER A 152 18.87 12.07 13.08
N ILE A 153 19.00 11.14 12.12
CA ILE A 153 18.72 11.34 10.70
C ILE A 153 17.61 10.40 10.22
N LEU A 154 16.53 10.98 9.68
CA LEU A 154 15.45 10.26 9.02
C LEU A 154 15.60 10.33 7.49
N MET A 155 15.62 9.18 6.82
CA MET A 155 15.67 9.10 5.36
C MET A 155 14.29 8.80 4.78
N LEU A 156 13.89 9.57 3.78
CA LEU A 156 12.60 9.47 3.09
C LEU A 156 12.81 9.36 1.60
N GLY A 157 11.85 8.79 0.89
CA GLY A 157 11.91 8.67 -0.55
C GLY A 157 11.23 7.43 -1.08
N ARG A 158 10.97 7.45 -2.40
CA ARG A 158 10.26 6.37 -3.09
C ARG A 158 10.99 5.02 -2.99
N PRO A 159 10.28 3.89 -3.10
CA PRO A 159 10.92 2.57 -3.21
C PRO A 159 11.98 2.54 -4.32
N GLY A 160 13.12 1.88 -4.06
CA GLY A 160 14.19 1.71 -5.05
C GLY A 160 15.09 2.92 -5.31
N VAL A 161 14.87 4.07 -4.64
CA VAL A 161 15.71 5.27 -4.82
C VAL A 161 17.12 5.14 -4.23
N GLY A 162 17.36 4.13 -3.39
CA GLY A 162 18.67 3.85 -2.79
C GLY A 162 18.80 4.16 -1.30
N LYS A 163 17.69 4.27 -0.56
CA LYS A 163 17.69 4.53 0.90
C LYS A 163 18.55 3.51 1.66
N THR A 164 18.33 2.22 1.42
CA THR A 164 19.07 1.14 2.08
C THR A 164 20.56 1.14 1.72
N THR A 165 20.92 1.53 0.49
CA THR A 165 22.31 1.73 0.08
C THR A 165 22.98 2.83 0.89
N ALA A 166 22.33 3.99 1.02
CA ALA A 166 22.83 5.08 1.83
C ALA A 166 22.88 4.69 3.32
N LEU A 167 21.85 4.02 3.83
CA LEU A 167 21.78 3.57 5.22
C LEU A 167 22.93 2.62 5.60
N ARG A 168 23.23 1.67 4.71
CA ARG A 168 24.38 0.76 4.84
C ARG A 168 25.70 1.51 4.93
N GLU A 169 25.88 2.50 4.05
CA GLU A 169 27.10 3.30 4.04
C GLU A 169 27.21 4.21 5.27
N ILE A 170 26.10 4.81 5.73
CA ILE A 170 26.04 5.58 6.99
C ILE A 170 26.47 4.69 8.16
N ALA A 171 25.98 3.46 8.24
CA ALA A 171 26.35 2.51 9.29
C ALA A 171 27.86 2.22 9.27
N ARG A 172 28.43 1.98 8.09
CA ARG A 172 29.87 1.76 7.91
C ARG A 172 30.69 2.97 8.35
N VAL A 173 30.35 4.18 7.90
CA VAL A 173 31.06 5.42 8.26
C VAL A 173 30.98 5.69 9.76
N LEU A 174 29.80 5.52 10.36
CA LEU A 174 29.63 5.69 11.81
C LEU A 174 30.44 4.65 12.60
N ALA A 175 30.47 3.41 12.13
CA ALA A 175 31.17 2.32 12.80
C ALA A 175 32.67 2.41 12.61
N ASP A 176 33.18 2.45 11.38
CA ASP A 176 34.61 2.37 11.06
C ASP A 176 35.31 3.72 11.24
N ASP A 177 34.79 4.77 10.58
CA ASP A 177 35.48 6.05 10.43
C ASP A 177 35.29 6.94 11.69
N LEU A 178 34.08 6.99 12.23
CA LEU A 178 33.76 7.75 13.47
C LEU A 178 33.86 6.92 14.75
N HIS A 179 34.22 5.67 14.59
CA HIS A 179 34.47 4.73 15.66
C HIS A 179 33.33 4.45 16.65
N LYS A 180 32.06 4.69 16.28
CA LYS A 180 30.91 4.54 17.18
C LYS A 180 30.48 3.08 17.38
N ARG A 181 29.82 2.81 18.50
CA ARG A 181 29.08 1.55 18.74
C ARG A 181 27.76 1.58 17.97
N VAL A 182 27.79 1.03 16.76
CA VAL A 182 26.63 0.96 15.85
C VAL A 182 25.95 -0.40 15.97
N VAL A 183 24.63 -0.39 16.17
CA VAL A 183 23.76 -1.56 16.06
C VAL A 183 22.74 -1.34 14.94
N ILE A 184 22.68 -2.28 14.00
CA ILE A 184 21.72 -2.30 12.90
C ILE A 184 20.57 -3.24 13.27
N ILE A 185 19.35 -2.74 13.23
CA ILE A 185 18.11 -3.52 13.33
C ILE A 185 17.65 -3.81 11.89
N ASP A 186 17.93 -5.03 11.42
CA ASP A 186 17.72 -5.43 10.02
C ASP A 186 16.54 -6.38 9.91
N THR A 187 15.38 -5.84 9.53
CA THR A 187 14.13 -6.60 9.40
C THR A 187 14.03 -7.32 8.06
N SER A 188 14.48 -6.66 6.99
CA SER A 188 14.37 -7.16 5.62
C SER A 188 15.63 -7.90 5.14
N ASN A 189 16.68 -7.91 5.99
CA ASN A 189 18.05 -8.34 5.68
C ASN A 189 18.66 -7.58 4.48
N GLU A 190 18.18 -6.37 4.19
CA GLU A 190 18.63 -5.60 3.04
C GLU A 190 19.89 -4.79 3.35
N ILE A 191 20.14 -4.44 4.61
CA ILE A 191 21.30 -3.63 4.99
C ILE A 191 22.54 -4.53 5.03
N ALA A 192 22.48 -5.64 5.75
CA ALA A 192 23.63 -6.48 6.05
C ALA A 192 23.63 -7.83 5.31
N GLY A 193 22.60 -8.14 4.52
CA GLY A 193 22.48 -9.39 3.77
C GLY A 193 21.72 -10.48 4.52
N ASP A 194 21.25 -11.49 3.78
CA ASP A 194 20.34 -12.55 4.25
C ASP A 194 21.04 -13.67 5.08
N GLY A 195 22.38 -13.77 5.06
CA GLY A 195 23.14 -14.81 5.79
C GLY A 195 23.45 -14.48 7.25
N ASP A 196 23.84 -15.46 8.06
CA ASP A 196 24.19 -15.28 9.49
C ASP A 196 25.41 -14.40 9.71
N ILE A 197 26.37 -14.46 8.79
CA ILE A 197 27.54 -13.57 8.76
C ILE A 197 27.21 -12.35 7.89
N PRO A 198 27.21 -11.13 8.45
CA PRO A 198 26.83 -9.93 7.73
C PRO A 198 27.86 -9.56 6.65
N HIS A 199 27.40 -8.83 5.64
CA HIS A 199 28.22 -8.31 4.55
C HIS A 199 29.27 -7.29 5.04
N PRO A 200 30.54 -7.35 4.61
CA PRO A 200 31.61 -6.44 5.06
C PRO A 200 31.33 -4.94 4.88
N ALA A 201 30.48 -4.56 3.92
CA ALA A 201 30.09 -3.17 3.66
C ALA A 201 29.35 -2.46 4.82
N ILE A 202 28.96 -3.14 5.90
CA ILE A 202 28.49 -2.46 7.12
C ILE A 202 29.63 -2.07 8.08
N GLY A 203 30.88 -2.40 7.72
CA GLY A 203 32.04 -2.20 8.58
C GLY A 203 31.97 -3.07 9.82
N ARG A 204 32.43 -2.55 10.95
CA ARG A 204 32.33 -3.23 12.26
C ARG A 204 30.98 -3.09 12.96
N ALA A 205 29.96 -2.54 12.29
CA ALA A 205 28.62 -2.43 12.86
C ALA A 205 28.09 -3.81 13.26
N ARG A 206 27.40 -3.88 14.39
CA ARG A 206 26.76 -5.12 14.85
C ARG A 206 25.36 -5.20 14.26
N ARG A 207 24.91 -6.41 13.90
CA ARG A 207 23.56 -6.64 13.37
C ARG A 207 22.71 -7.41 14.37
N MET A 208 21.46 -6.99 14.52
CA MET A 208 20.38 -7.77 15.12
C MET A 208 19.34 -8.04 14.04
N GLN A 209 19.09 -9.32 13.74
CA GLN A 209 18.06 -9.73 12.80
C GLN A 209 16.71 -9.81 13.49
N VAL A 210 15.67 -9.38 12.80
CA VAL A 210 14.30 -9.45 13.32
C VAL A 210 13.62 -10.68 12.73
N ALA A 211 13.16 -11.59 13.59
CA ALA A 211 12.53 -12.85 13.15
C ALA A 211 11.21 -12.63 12.40
N GLN A 212 10.41 -11.65 12.83
CA GLN A 212 9.17 -11.23 12.18
C GLN A 212 9.02 -9.70 12.29
N PRO A 213 8.56 -9.00 11.24
CA PRO A 213 8.49 -7.53 11.24
C PRO A 213 7.74 -6.95 12.45
N GLU A 214 6.71 -7.63 12.94
CA GLU A 214 5.90 -7.18 14.08
C GLU A 214 6.71 -7.09 15.38
N PHE A 215 7.82 -7.82 15.50
CA PHE A 215 8.70 -7.82 16.67
C PHE A 215 9.83 -6.79 16.58
N GLN A 216 9.95 -6.02 15.49
CA GLN A 216 11.02 -5.05 15.30
C GLN A 216 11.16 -4.09 16.49
N HIS A 217 10.04 -3.56 17.00
CA HIS A 217 10.04 -2.66 18.16
C HIS A 217 10.66 -3.29 19.41
N GLN A 218 10.49 -4.60 19.64
CA GLN A 218 11.08 -5.30 20.78
C GLN A 218 12.59 -5.42 20.62
N VAL A 219 13.04 -5.78 19.42
CA VAL A 219 14.47 -5.88 19.07
C VAL A 219 15.15 -4.52 19.20
N MET A 220 14.47 -3.43 18.82
CA MET A 220 14.95 -2.06 19.02
C MET A 220 15.20 -1.74 20.51
N ILE A 221 14.29 -2.13 21.40
CA ILE A 221 14.44 -1.92 22.85
C ILE A 221 15.55 -2.81 23.42
N GLU A 222 15.56 -4.09 23.04
CA GLU A 222 16.58 -5.07 23.42
C GLU A 222 18.00 -4.58 23.07
N ALA A 223 18.17 -3.98 21.89
CA ALA A 223 19.43 -3.41 21.45
C ALA A 223 19.99 -2.39 22.45
N VAL A 224 19.14 -1.50 22.96
CA VAL A 224 19.55 -0.49 23.94
C VAL A 224 19.84 -1.11 25.31
N GLU A 225 18.99 -2.04 25.75
CA GLU A 225 19.12 -2.67 27.06
C GLU A 225 20.37 -3.53 27.18
N ASN A 226 20.74 -4.26 26.12
CA ASN A 226 21.78 -5.27 26.17
C ASN A 226 23.10 -4.86 25.51
N HIS A 227 23.12 -3.85 24.64
CA HIS A 227 24.31 -3.56 23.82
C HIS A 227 24.86 -2.14 23.95
N MET A 228 24.24 -1.26 24.75
CA MET A 228 24.67 0.12 25.01
C MET A 228 25.17 0.87 23.74
N PRO A 229 24.37 0.89 22.66
CA PRO A 229 24.78 1.49 21.40
C PRO A 229 24.86 3.02 21.51
N GLU A 230 25.75 3.61 20.70
CA GLU A 230 25.77 5.06 20.45
C GLU A 230 24.88 5.43 19.27
N VAL A 231 24.74 4.50 18.33
CA VAL A 231 23.91 4.64 17.15
C VAL A 231 23.07 3.38 16.96
N ILE A 232 21.77 3.57 16.71
CA ILE A 232 20.90 2.53 16.19
C ILE A 232 20.50 2.88 14.74
N VAL A 233 20.73 1.94 13.83
CA VAL A 233 20.38 2.04 12.41
C VAL A 233 19.17 1.14 12.14
N ILE A 234 18.10 1.68 11.55
CA ILE A 234 16.82 0.97 11.37
C ILE A 234 16.43 1.02 9.90
N ASP A 235 16.16 -0.15 9.29
CA ASP A 235 15.83 -0.23 7.86
C ASP A 235 14.58 0.57 7.51
N GLU A 236 13.42 0.25 8.09
CA GLU A 236 12.17 0.97 7.86
C GLU A 236 11.35 1.04 9.15
N ILE A 237 10.86 2.24 9.48
CA ILE A 237 9.91 2.48 10.56
C ILE A 237 8.53 2.69 9.94
N GLY A 238 7.59 1.79 10.25
CA GLY A 238 6.25 1.72 9.68
C GLY A 238 5.12 1.65 10.71
N THR A 239 5.38 1.24 11.96
CA THR A 239 4.32 1.04 12.98
C THR A 239 4.36 2.03 14.14
N GLU A 240 3.23 2.15 14.86
CA GLU A 240 3.12 3.03 16.05
C GLU A 240 4.06 2.59 17.17
N LEU A 241 4.23 1.27 17.33
CA LEU A 241 5.11 0.66 18.33
C LEU A 241 6.57 0.97 18.02
N GLU A 242 6.98 0.89 16.75
CA GLU A 242 8.33 1.28 16.32
C GLU A 242 8.57 2.77 16.49
N ALA A 243 7.60 3.63 16.16
CA ALA A 243 7.73 5.07 16.36
C ALA A 243 7.86 5.44 17.85
N THR A 244 7.11 4.76 18.71
CA THR A 244 7.21 4.91 20.18
C THR A 244 8.55 4.41 20.71
N ALA A 245 9.03 3.26 20.22
CA ALA A 245 10.34 2.72 20.57
C ALA A 245 11.46 3.69 20.14
N ALA A 246 11.42 4.19 18.91
CA ALA A 246 12.36 5.19 18.41
C ALA A 246 12.40 6.44 19.29
N ARG A 247 11.24 7.00 19.65
CA ARG A 247 11.18 8.15 20.59
C ARG A 247 11.85 7.83 21.93
N THR A 248 11.51 6.69 22.53
CA THR A 248 12.08 6.25 23.82
C THR A 248 13.60 6.07 23.76
N ILE A 249 14.10 5.56 22.63
CA ILE A 249 15.54 5.36 22.40
C ILE A 249 16.26 6.71 22.23
N ALA A 250 15.68 7.64 21.45
CA ALA A 250 16.22 8.98 21.28
C ALA A 250 16.27 9.76 22.60
N GLU A 251 15.24 9.65 23.44
CA GLU A 251 15.20 10.26 24.78
C GLU A 251 16.32 9.75 25.71
N ARG A 252 16.86 8.56 25.46
CA ARG A 252 18.04 8.01 26.15
C ARG A 252 19.38 8.52 25.59
N GLY A 253 19.34 9.40 24.58
CA GLY A 253 20.53 10.01 23.96
C GLY A 253 21.23 9.14 22.91
N VAL A 254 20.58 8.09 22.42
CA VAL A 254 21.11 7.25 21.33
C VAL A 254 20.80 7.93 19.99
N GLN A 255 21.80 8.07 19.13
CA GLN A 255 21.61 8.58 17.78
C GLN A 255 20.81 7.58 16.94
N LEU A 256 19.76 8.02 16.28
CA LEU A 256 18.98 7.18 15.37
C LEU A 256 19.25 7.54 13.92
N VAL A 257 19.47 6.52 13.10
CA VAL A 257 19.47 6.66 11.64
C VAL A 257 18.48 5.66 11.08
N GLY A 258 17.47 6.10 10.35
CA GLY A 258 16.55 5.12 9.78
C GLY A 258 15.74 5.66 8.62
N THR A 259 15.00 4.77 7.96
CA THR A 259 14.04 5.17 6.94
C THR A 259 12.61 5.05 7.45
N ALA A 260 11.67 5.75 6.82
CA ALA A 260 10.26 5.62 7.15
C ALA A 260 9.41 5.60 5.88
N HIS A 261 8.18 5.07 6.01
CA HIS A 261 7.23 5.02 4.92
C HIS A 261 6.74 6.42 4.55
N GLY A 262 7.25 6.97 3.45
CA GLY A 262 6.89 8.29 2.96
C GLY A 262 7.88 8.84 1.94
N ASN A 263 7.37 9.57 0.95
CA ASN A 263 8.21 10.20 -0.07
C ASN A 263 8.77 11.56 0.39
N GLN A 264 8.04 12.25 1.27
CA GLN A 264 8.29 13.62 1.71
C GLN A 264 7.91 13.77 3.18
N LEU A 265 8.52 14.73 3.88
CA LEU A 265 8.25 15.02 5.29
C LEU A 265 6.78 15.39 5.53
N GLU A 266 6.14 16.08 4.59
CA GLU A 266 4.72 16.44 4.66
C GLU A 266 3.79 15.22 4.79
N ASN A 267 4.18 14.07 4.21
CA ASN A 267 3.39 12.85 4.31
C ASN A 267 3.45 12.27 5.73
N LEU A 268 4.58 12.40 6.42
CA LEU A 268 4.72 11.98 7.81
C LEU A 268 3.89 12.85 8.75
N ILE A 269 3.85 14.16 8.52
CA ILE A 269 3.05 15.11 9.32
C ILE A 269 1.55 14.74 9.28
N LYS A 270 1.06 14.27 8.12
CA LYS A 270 -0.34 13.86 7.93
C LYS A 270 -0.62 12.43 8.41
N ASN A 271 0.41 11.62 8.61
CA ASN A 271 0.27 10.23 9.02
C ASN A 271 0.14 10.15 10.55
N PRO A 272 -1.03 9.74 11.10
CA PRO A 272 -1.23 9.72 12.56
C PRO A 272 -0.26 8.78 13.28
N THR A 273 0.13 7.67 12.65
CA THR A 273 1.05 6.66 13.20
C THR A 273 2.50 7.14 13.22
N LEU A 274 2.97 7.73 12.13
CA LEU A 274 4.38 8.12 11.97
C LEU A 274 4.66 9.58 12.34
N SER A 275 3.62 10.40 12.58
CA SER A 275 3.79 11.80 12.97
C SER A 275 4.60 11.97 14.25
N ASP A 276 4.60 10.97 15.13
CA ASP A 276 5.38 10.94 16.36
C ASP A 276 6.89 11.03 16.10
N LEU A 277 7.39 10.54 14.94
CA LEU A 277 8.79 10.65 14.55
C LEU A 277 9.23 12.11 14.31
N VAL A 278 8.27 12.98 13.96
CA VAL A 278 8.48 14.40 13.65
C VAL A 278 7.89 15.31 14.73
N GLY A 279 7.67 14.77 15.93
CA GLY A 279 7.26 15.52 17.13
C GLY A 279 5.79 15.39 17.49
N GLY A 280 5.02 14.59 16.74
CA GLY A 280 3.59 14.33 16.92
C GLY A 280 2.73 15.58 16.68
N ILE A 281 1.57 15.45 16.04
CA ILE A 281 0.72 16.62 15.73
C ILE A 281 -0.54 16.61 16.57
N GLN A 282 -0.89 17.74 17.17
CA GLN A 282 -2.10 17.92 17.97
C GLN A 282 -2.80 19.25 17.65
N SER A 283 -4.10 19.30 17.90
CA SER A 283 -4.89 20.54 17.83
C SER A 283 -4.89 21.22 19.19
N VAL A 284 -4.41 22.46 19.25
CA VAL A 284 -4.40 23.29 20.46
C VAL A 284 -5.39 24.43 20.28
N THR A 285 -6.21 24.68 21.31
CA THR A 285 -7.10 25.84 21.33
C THR A 285 -6.37 27.06 21.90
N LEU A 286 -6.11 28.05 21.05
CA LEU A 286 -5.55 29.34 21.43
C LEU A 286 -6.61 30.21 22.12
N GLY A 287 -6.18 31.00 23.11
CA GLY A 287 -7.01 32.07 23.67
C GLY A 287 -7.29 33.18 22.66
N ASP A 288 -8.36 33.95 22.88
CA ASP A 288 -8.87 34.95 21.93
C ASP A 288 -7.84 36.03 21.56
N ASP A 289 -6.98 36.42 22.51
CA ASP A 289 -5.92 37.41 22.28
C ASP A 289 -4.76 36.84 21.46
N GLU A 290 -4.39 35.57 21.67
CA GLU A 290 -3.31 34.90 20.94
C GLU A 290 -3.73 34.55 19.50
N ALA A 291 -4.98 34.09 19.32
CA ALA A 291 -5.55 33.85 17.99
C ALA A 291 -5.63 35.13 17.15
N ARG A 292 -6.01 36.26 17.77
CA ARG A 292 -5.99 37.59 17.12
C ARG A 292 -4.57 38.04 16.77
N ARG A 293 -3.60 37.84 17.68
CA ARG A 293 -2.20 38.21 17.45
C ARG A 293 -1.57 37.43 16.29
N ARG A 294 -1.90 36.15 16.15
CA ARG A 294 -1.38 35.27 15.08
C ARG A 294 -2.18 35.33 13.78
N GLY A 295 -3.35 35.99 13.77
CA GLY A 295 -4.25 35.99 12.61
C GLY A 295 -4.80 34.61 12.27
N SER A 296 -4.86 33.71 13.24
CA SER A 296 -5.23 32.30 13.06
C SER A 296 -6.59 31.98 13.67
N GLN A 297 -7.13 30.81 13.34
CA GLN A 297 -8.34 30.30 14.00
C GLN A 297 -8.06 29.99 15.48
N LYS A 298 -9.13 29.84 16.27
CA LYS A 298 -9.00 29.47 17.70
C LYS A 298 -8.39 28.08 17.88
N SER A 299 -8.55 27.16 16.93
CA SER A 299 -7.83 25.87 16.94
C SER A 299 -6.70 25.89 15.90
N VAL A 300 -5.49 25.57 16.32
CA VAL A 300 -4.31 25.50 15.44
C VAL A 300 -3.61 24.16 15.67
N LEU A 301 -3.04 23.59 14.61
CA LEU A 301 -2.20 22.39 14.72
C LEU A 301 -0.80 22.79 15.18
N GLU A 302 -0.31 22.15 16.24
CA GLU A 302 1.03 22.34 16.77
C GLU A 302 1.67 20.98 17.06
N ARG A 303 3.01 20.94 17.13
CA ARG A 303 3.72 19.74 17.56
C ARG A 303 3.47 19.43 19.04
N LYS A 304 3.43 18.16 19.40
CA LYS A 304 3.28 17.69 20.80
C LYS A 304 4.61 17.78 21.57
N ALA A 305 5.71 17.50 20.90
CA ALA A 305 7.04 17.34 21.47
C ALA A 305 8.14 17.73 20.45
N PRO A 306 9.41 17.81 20.87
CA PRO A 306 10.54 17.80 19.94
C PRO A 306 10.48 16.56 19.03
N PRO A 307 10.93 16.66 17.77
CA PRO A 307 10.97 15.51 16.87
C PRO A 307 12.00 14.48 17.35
N THR A 308 11.72 13.19 17.11
CA THR A 308 12.66 12.09 17.36
C THR A 308 13.90 12.19 16.48
N PHE A 309 13.72 12.68 15.26
CA PHE A 309 14.80 12.93 14.30
C PHE A 309 15.04 14.43 14.14
N ASP A 310 16.28 14.86 14.31
CA ASP A 310 16.67 16.27 14.18
C ASP A 310 16.73 16.70 12.71
N ILE A 311 17.20 15.78 11.84
CA ILE A 311 17.43 16.00 10.42
C ILE A 311 16.56 15.04 9.61
N ALA A 312 15.95 15.52 8.53
CA ALA A 312 15.30 14.67 7.54
C ALA A 312 15.92 14.84 6.15
N VAL A 313 16.13 13.73 5.45
CA VAL A 313 16.74 13.65 4.12
C VAL A 313 15.75 13.01 3.16
N GLU A 314 15.19 13.80 2.26
CA GLU A 314 14.31 13.31 1.19
C GLU A 314 15.12 12.98 -0.06
N MET A 315 15.25 11.69 -0.36
CA MET A 315 15.83 11.18 -1.59
C MET A 315 14.80 11.24 -2.71
N GLN A 316 14.80 12.34 -3.47
CA GLN A 316 13.94 12.48 -4.65
C GLN A 316 14.44 11.58 -5.80
N GLU A 317 15.76 11.59 -5.99
CA GLU A 317 16.51 10.78 -6.96
C GLU A 317 17.84 10.33 -6.35
N ARG A 318 18.52 9.36 -6.98
CA ARG A 318 19.82 8.86 -6.50
C ARG A 318 20.86 9.97 -6.31
N GLN A 319 20.85 10.96 -7.19
CA GLN A 319 21.84 12.05 -7.23
C GLN A 319 21.31 13.38 -6.70
N ARG A 320 20.04 13.47 -6.29
CA ARG A 320 19.40 14.72 -5.85
C ARG A 320 18.60 14.51 -4.57
N TRP A 321 19.08 15.09 -3.47
CA TRP A 321 18.48 14.95 -2.15
C TRP A 321 18.06 16.31 -1.60
N VAL A 322 16.97 16.35 -0.85
CA VAL A 322 16.49 17.55 -0.15
C VAL A 322 16.70 17.34 1.34
N ILE A 323 17.35 18.30 1.98
CA ILE A 323 17.74 18.25 3.38
C ILE A 323 16.91 19.24 4.16
N HIS A 324 16.30 18.73 5.22
CA HIS A 324 15.69 19.49 6.31
C HIS A 324 16.66 19.43 7.49
N GLU A 325 17.55 20.41 7.61
CA GLU A 325 18.57 20.43 8.67
C GLU A 325 17.98 20.58 10.07
N ASN A 326 16.76 21.13 10.18
CA ASN A 326 16.02 21.23 11.42
C ASN A 326 14.56 20.83 11.18
N VAL A 327 14.23 19.57 11.48
CA VAL A 327 12.88 19.01 11.32
C VAL A 327 11.86 19.80 12.13
N ALA A 328 12.21 20.27 13.33
CA ALA A 328 11.29 21.01 14.19
C ALA A 328 10.82 22.32 13.52
N GLU A 329 11.77 23.10 12.97
CA GLU A 329 11.47 24.34 12.24
C GLU A 329 10.70 24.07 10.95
N THR A 330 11.08 23.04 10.20
CA THR A 330 10.38 22.65 8.97
C THR A 330 8.94 22.28 9.26
N VAL A 331 8.68 21.42 10.25
CA VAL A 331 7.32 21.00 10.60
C VAL A 331 6.50 22.20 11.06
N ASP A 332 7.05 23.08 11.90
CA ASP A 332 6.36 24.28 12.36
C ASP A 332 6.03 25.25 11.19
N ALA A 333 6.91 25.35 10.19
CA ALA A 333 6.64 26.12 8.99
C ALA A 333 5.49 25.51 8.18
N VAL A 334 5.52 24.19 7.96
CA VAL A 334 4.47 23.46 7.21
C VAL A 334 3.11 23.55 7.90
N LEU A 335 3.06 23.39 9.23
CA LEU A 335 1.81 23.52 10.01
C LEU A 335 1.21 24.94 9.96
N ARG A 336 2.04 25.94 9.66
CA ARG A 336 1.63 27.35 9.49
C ARG A 336 1.41 27.73 8.03
N ASP A 337 1.27 26.74 7.13
CA ASP A 337 1.13 26.91 5.68
C ASP A 337 2.26 27.73 5.02
N ARG A 338 3.46 27.72 5.62
CA ARG A 338 4.67 28.36 5.09
C ARG A 338 5.54 27.31 4.39
N ARG A 339 6.24 27.73 3.33
CA ARG A 339 7.25 26.89 2.68
C ARG A 339 8.54 26.90 3.51
N PRO A 340 9.05 25.73 3.94
CA PRO A 340 10.32 25.64 4.65
C PRO A 340 11.48 25.99 3.70
N ASN A 341 12.56 26.54 4.26
CA ASN A 341 13.80 26.76 3.53
C ASN A 341 14.60 25.45 3.54
N THR A 342 14.58 24.73 2.43
CA THR A 342 15.26 23.43 2.31
C THR A 342 16.55 23.56 1.52
N GLN A 343 17.51 22.72 1.88
CA GLN A 343 18.78 22.63 1.18
C GLN A 343 18.69 21.49 0.16
N VAL A 344 18.91 21.79 -1.12
CA VAL A 344 18.98 20.77 -2.17
C VAL A 344 20.44 20.46 -2.44
N ARG A 345 20.78 19.18 -2.37
CA ARG A 345 22.13 18.68 -2.64
C ARG A 345 22.09 17.85 -3.90
N ILE A 346 23.03 18.10 -4.81
CA ILE A 346 23.16 17.37 -6.09
C ILE A 346 24.62 16.93 -6.26
N VAL A 347 24.85 15.64 -6.50
CA VAL A 347 26.18 15.12 -6.86
C VAL A 347 26.32 15.09 -8.38
N ASN A 348 27.41 15.65 -8.90
CA ASN A 348 27.73 15.55 -10.33
C ASN A 348 28.45 14.23 -10.66
N ASN A 349 28.69 13.96 -11.95
CA ASN A 349 29.37 12.74 -12.41
C ASN A 349 30.83 12.64 -11.91
N GLU A 350 31.43 13.74 -11.46
CA GLU A 350 32.78 13.79 -10.88
C GLU A 350 32.77 13.54 -9.35
N GLY A 351 31.59 13.31 -8.75
CA GLY A 351 31.44 13.08 -7.32
C GLY A 351 31.45 14.35 -6.45
N LYS A 352 31.41 15.54 -7.06
CA LYS A 352 31.35 16.83 -6.36
C LYS A 352 29.90 17.18 -6.02
N VAL A 353 29.67 17.48 -4.74
CA VAL A 353 28.36 17.89 -4.22
C VAL A 353 28.16 19.39 -4.40
N THR A 354 27.08 19.76 -5.07
CA THR A 354 26.60 21.14 -5.18
C THR A 354 25.44 21.32 -4.23
N ILE A 355 25.53 22.36 -3.40
CA ILE A 355 24.53 22.72 -2.41
C ILE A 355 23.82 23.98 -2.90
N THR A 356 22.50 23.91 -3.01
CA THR A 356 21.64 25.06 -3.30
C THR A 356 20.56 25.19 -2.23
N HIS A 357 20.09 26.41 -1.99
CA HIS A 357 18.97 26.67 -1.09
C HIS A 357 17.76 27.09 -1.92
N GLU A 358 16.63 26.40 -1.74
CA GLU A 358 15.37 26.84 -2.33
C GLU A 358 14.81 27.97 -1.46
N LEU A 359 14.95 29.22 -1.94
CA LEU A 359 14.41 30.39 -1.25
C LEU A 359 12.88 30.26 -1.10
N PRO A 360 12.31 30.65 0.06
CA PRO A 360 10.86 30.70 0.22
C PRO A 360 10.28 31.69 -0.79
N GLN A 361 9.65 31.19 -1.86
CA GLN A 361 8.69 32.02 -2.60
C GLN A 361 7.47 32.16 -1.69
N GLU A 362 7.29 33.35 -1.11
CA GLU A 362 6.00 33.72 -0.54
C GLU A 362 4.94 33.42 -1.62
N LYS A 363 3.92 32.65 -1.28
CA LYS A 363 2.67 32.73 -2.04
C LYS A 363 2.23 34.17 -1.88
N GLY A 364 2.55 34.99 -2.89
CA GLY A 364 2.21 36.39 -2.88
C GLY A 364 0.74 36.52 -2.53
N LEU A 365 0.47 37.23 -1.44
CA LEU A 365 -0.80 37.94 -1.31
C LEU A 365 -0.89 38.78 -2.58
N THR A 366 -1.65 38.30 -3.56
CA THR A 366 -2.10 39.12 -4.68
C THR A 366 -3.01 40.17 -4.08
N MET A 367 -2.40 41.25 -3.60
CA MET A 367 -3.09 42.51 -3.38
C MET A 367 -3.66 42.89 -4.74
N PRO A 368 -4.98 42.94 -4.93
CA PRO A 368 -5.54 43.35 -6.20
C PRO A 368 -5.02 44.76 -6.49
N GLY A 369 -4.30 44.88 -7.60
CA GLY A 369 -3.73 46.14 -8.05
C GLY A 369 -4.80 47.23 -8.07
N ARG A 370 -4.45 48.39 -7.51
CA ARG A 370 -5.20 49.64 -7.69
C ARG A 370 -5.36 49.90 -9.19
N ALA A 371 -6.54 49.64 -9.73
CA ALA A 371 -6.99 50.27 -10.96
C ALA A 371 -7.45 51.71 -10.64
N PRO A 372 -7.15 52.70 -11.49
CA PRO A 372 -7.54 54.08 -11.25
C PRO A 372 -9.06 54.24 -11.38
N LEU A 373 -9.65 54.90 -10.38
CA LEU A 373 -11.06 55.28 -10.35
C LEU A 373 -11.34 56.37 -11.40
N HIS A 374 -12.21 56.05 -12.36
CA HIS A 374 -13.02 57.03 -13.06
C HIS A 374 -14.47 56.56 -13.09
N GLY A 375 -15.35 57.55 -12.89
CA GLY A 375 -16.62 57.37 -12.19
C GLY A 375 -17.72 56.69 -12.99
N LEU A 376 -18.72 56.20 -12.28
CA LEU A 376 -20.10 56.62 -12.51
C LEU A 376 -20.97 56.25 -11.31
N ARG A 377 -21.75 57.24 -10.89
CA ARG A 377 -22.77 57.20 -9.84
C ARG A 377 -23.88 56.21 -10.23
N SER A 378 -24.48 55.54 -9.23
CA SER A 378 -25.94 55.55 -8.98
C SER A 378 -26.40 54.37 -8.12
N GLY A 379 -26.93 54.66 -6.92
CA GLY A 379 -28.23 54.14 -6.47
C GLY A 379 -28.29 52.84 -5.66
N GLY A 380 -28.21 52.97 -4.32
CA GLY A 380 -28.85 52.12 -3.27
C GLY A 380 -28.59 50.61 -3.33
N TRP A 381 -28.66 49.80 -2.28
CA TRP A 381 -29.65 49.72 -1.22
C TRP A 381 -28.98 48.99 -0.04
N ARG A 382 -28.61 49.73 1.00
CA ARG A 382 -28.48 49.18 2.35
C ARG A 382 -29.18 50.13 3.32
N ALA A 383 -30.47 49.92 3.51
CA ALA A 383 -31.21 50.50 4.62
C ALA A 383 -32.48 49.66 4.87
N SER A 384 -32.34 48.64 5.74
CA SER A 384 -33.36 48.05 6.63
C SER A 384 -33.07 46.57 6.85
N GLY A 385 -32.58 46.24 8.05
CA GLY A 385 -32.37 44.86 8.48
C GLY A 385 -33.69 44.14 8.74
N ARG A 386 -34.21 43.41 7.73
CA ARG A 386 -35.20 42.34 7.90
C ARG A 386 -35.00 41.26 6.83
N MET A 387 -34.98 39.98 7.24
CA MET A 387 -35.04 38.83 6.34
C MET A 387 -36.47 38.54 5.91
N VAL A 388 -36.67 38.16 4.65
CA VAL A 388 -37.92 37.56 4.12
C VAL A 388 -37.55 36.28 3.37
N PRO A 389 -38.23 35.13 3.59
CA PRO A 389 -37.88 33.88 2.95
C PRO A 389 -38.50 33.74 1.55
N PRO A 390 -37.85 33.06 0.58
CA PRO A 390 -38.53 32.60 -0.61
C PRO A 390 -39.31 31.30 -0.38
N LYS A 391 -40.34 31.15 -1.22
CA LYS A 391 -41.58 30.40 -1.03
C LYS A 391 -41.49 28.92 -1.43
N SER A 392 -42.33 28.12 -0.78
CA SER A 392 -42.73 26.75 -1.13
C SER A 392 -43.36 26.66 -2.52
N ILE A 393 -42.97 25.65 -3.32
CA ILE A 393 -43.72 25.21 -4.51
C ILE A 393 -44.10 23.74 -4.34
N THR A 394 -45.39 23.51 -4.57
CA THR A 394 -46.19 22.30 -4.34
C THR A 394 -46.02 21.26 -5.46
N LEU A 395 -46.11 19.97 -5.12
CA LEU A 395 -46.20 18.84 -6.04
C LEU A 395 -47.54 18.82 -6.81
N GLN A 396 -47.48 18.47 -8.10
CA GLN A 396 -48.55 17.73 -8.78
C GLN A 396 -47.98 16.64 -9.70
N THR A 397 -48.72 15.54 -9.72
CA THR A 397 -48.44 14.20 -10.24
C THR A 397 -48.88 13.97 -11.69
N ARG A 398 -48.06 13.22 -12.46
CA ARG A 398 -48.38 11.99 -13.24
C ARG A 398 -47.21 11.68 -14.18
N PRO A 399 -46.57 10.49 -14.15
CA PRO A 399 -45.67 10.09 -15.23
C PRO A 399 -46.46 9.36 -16.32
N THR A 400 -46.32 9.84 -17.55
CA THR A 400 -46.59 9.09 -18.78
C THR A 400 -45.51 8.02 -18.94
N LEU A 401 -45.91 6.79 -19.30
CA LEU A 401 -45.00 5.65 -19.53
C LEU A 401 -43.98 5.99 -20.62
N SER A 402 -42.78 5.47 -20.45
CA SER A 402 -41.65 5.66 -21.35
C SER A 402 -41.79 4.80 -22.63
N PRO A 403 -41.19 5.20 -23.76
CA PRO A 403 -41.27 4.45 -25.03
C PRO A 403 -40.78 3.00 -24.92
N ASP A 404 -39.82 2.74 -24.02
CA ASP A 404 -39.28 1.40 -23.76
C ASP A 404 -40.26 0.49 -23.01
N GLU A 405 -41.16 1.05 -22.19
CA GLU A 405 -42.21 0.29 -21.49
C GLU A 405 -43.33 -0.13 -22.45
N GLN A 406 -43.63 0.68 -23.46
CA GLN A 406 -44.61 0.34 -24.51
C GLN A 406 -44.08 -0.72 -25.49
N ALA A 407 -42.79 -0.66 -25.83
CA ALA A 407 -42.14 -1.69 -26.64
C ALA A 407 -42.14 -3.05 -25.93
N PHE A 408 -41.99 -3.05 -24.60
CA PHE A 408 -41.98 -4.27 -23.79
C PHE A 408 -43.38 -4.87 -23.56
N GLU A 409 -44.44 -4.07 -23.38
CA GLU A 409 -45.82 -4.60 -23.34
C GLU A 409 -46.22 -5.26 -24.67
N THR A 410 -45.70 -4.74 -25.79
CA THR A 410 -45.93 -5.33 -27.12
C THR A 410 -45.24 -6.70 -27.25
N MET A 411 -43.99 -6.81 -26.80
CA MET A 411 -43.25 -8.08 -26.79
C MET A 411 -43.82 -9.12 -25.80
N LEU A 412 -44.42 -8.67 -24.69
CA LEU A 412 -45.03 -9.55 -23.69
C LEU A 412 -46.36 -10.15 -24.19
N ASN A 413 -47.14 -9.41 -24.98
CA ASN A 413 -48.35 -9.93 -25.61
C ASN A 413 -48.03 -10.87 -26.77
N ASP A 414 -47.01 -10.58 -27.58
CA ASP A 414 -46.57 -11.46 -28.68
C ASP A 414 -46.08 -12.84 -28.19
N SER A 415 -45.48 -12.88 -26.99
CA SER A 415 -45.01 -14.12 -26.36
C SER A 415 -46.13 -14.95 -25.72
N LEU A 416 -47.33 -14.39 -25.53
CA LEU A 416 -48.50 -15.09 -25.00
C LEU A 416 -49.39 -15.68 -26.10
N ASP A 417 -49.36 -15.14 -27.32
CA ASP A 417 -50.18 -15.62 -28.45
C ASP A 417 -49.48 -16.70 -29.31
N THR A 418 -48.17 -16.91 -29.15
CA THR A 418 -47.40 -17.93 -29.88
C THR A 418 -47.43 -19.30 -29.19
N SER A 419 -48.63 -19.75 -28.79
CA SER A 419 -48.92 -21.16 -28.52
C SER A 419 -49.61 -21.80 -29.73
N ALA A 420 -48.99 -21.71 -30.91
CA ALA A 420 -49.30 -22.56 -32.06
C ALA A 420 -48.15 -22.52 -33.08
N MET A 421 -47.68 -23.71 -33.50
CA MET A 421 -46.85 -24.01 -34.69
C MET A 421 -45.31 -24.12 -34.53
N VAL A 422 -44.88 -25.31 -34.07
CA VAL A 422 -44.09 -26.34 -34.79
C VAL A 422 -42.83 -25.97 -35.65
N HIS A 423 -41.71 -26.62 -35.26
CA HIS A 423 -40.46 -27.04 -35.98
C HIS A 423 -39.45 -26.01 -36.54
N SER A 424 -38.20 -26.06 -36.06
CA SER A 424 -37.08 -26.86 -36.66
C SER A 424 -35.70 -26.46 -36.08
N GLU A 425 -34.95 -27.48 -35.66
CA GLU A 425 -33.51 -27.52 -35.30
C GLU A 425 -32.59 -27.45 -36.56
N PRO A 426 -31.21 -27.51 -36.51
CA PRO A 426 -30.24 -27.87 -35.43
C PRO A 426 -29.02 -26.90 -35.34
N ALA A 427 -27.94 -27.04 -34.55
CA ALA A 427 -27.24 -28.18 -33.96
C ALA A 427 -26.32 -27.72 -32.81
N GLY A 428 -26.10 -28.58 -31.81
CA GLY A 428 -25.00 -28.41 -30.84
C GLY A 428 -25.16 -29.11 -29.49
N VAL A 429 -25.54 -30.39 -29.51
CA VAL A 429 -25.90 -31.30 -28.42
C VAL A 429 -24.83 -31.41 -27.31
N VAL A 430 -25.25 -31.33 -26.03
CA VAL A 430 -25.05 -32.43 -25.08
C VAL A 430 -26.35 -32.60 -24.28
N GLU A 431 -26.97 -33.75 -24.48
CA GLU A 431 -28.28 -34.19 -24.00
C GLU A 431 -28.12 -35.01 -22.71
N LEU A 432 -28.98 -34.79 -21.73
CA LEU A 432 -29.35 -35.81 -20.73
C LEU A 432 -30.87 -35.73 -20.50
N LEU A 433 -31.54 -36.85 -20.82
CA LEU A 433 -32.98 -37.12 -20.70
C LEU A 433 -33.39 -37.40 -19.23
N PRO A 434 -34.71 -37.38 -18.92
CA PRO A 434 -35.21 -37.02 -17.59
C PRO A 434 -35.51 -38.23 -16.70
N GLY A 435 -35.23 -38.07 -15.42
CA GLY A 435 -35.61 -39.01 -14.37
C GLY A 435 -34.96 -38.55 -13.07
N THR A 436 -35.79 -38.11 -12.14
CA THR A 436 -35.52 -37.80 -10.72
C THR A 436 -34.17 -38.29 -10.18
N GLU A 437 -33.27 -37.36 -9.87
CA GLU A 437 -32.39 -37.37 -8.70
C GLU A 437 -31.63 -36.04 -8.64
N SER A 438 -31.56 -35.43 -7.45
CA SER A 438 -30.96 -34.11 -7.19
C SER A 438 -29.64 -33.90 -7.92
N ALA A 439 -29.58 -32.85 -8.74
CA ALA A 439 -28.32 -32.34 -9.21
C ALA A 439 -27.64 -31.67 -8.00
N MET A 440 -26.67 -32.37 -7.40
CA MET A 440 -25.90 -31.89 -6.25
C MET A 440 -24.90 -30.81 -6.70
N GLY A 441 -24.85 -29.69 -5.99
CA GLY A 441 -23.86 -28.63 -6.17
C GLY A 441 -22.44 -29.06 -5.76
N PRO A 442 -21.42 -28.19 -5.94
CA PRO A 442 -20.01 -28.51 -5.65
C PRO A 442 -19.72 -28.90 -4.19
N ASN A 443 -20.68 -28.67 -3.28
CA ASN A 443 -20.62 -29.03 -1.85
C ASN A 443 -21.71 -30.06 -1.43
N GLY A 444 -22.47 -30.64 -2.37
CA GLY A 444 -23.48 -31.66 -2.09
C GLY A 444 -24.90 -31.16 -1.78
N GLU A 445 -25.22 -29.88 -2.04
CA GLU A 445 -26.53 -29.28 -1.78
C GLU A 445 -27.47 -29.32 -3.02
N ASP A 446 -28.79 -29.32 -2.80
CA ASP A 446 -29.80 -29.32 -3.87
C ASP A 446 -29.76 -28.02 -4.70
N ILE A 447 -29.63 -28.13 -6.04
CA ILE A 447 -29.60 -26.96 -6.93
C ILE A 447 -31.00 -26.35 -7.09
N LEU A 448 -31.12 -25.07 -6.74
CA LEU A 448 -32.38 -24.31 -6.77
C LEU A 448 -32.54 -23.50 -8.07
N ARG A 449 -33.67 -23.67 -8.80
CA ARG A 449 -33.96 -22.90 -10.03
C ARG A 449 -34.78 -21.65 -9.72
N VAL A 450 -34.30 -20.50 -10.17
CA VAL A 450 -34.85 -19.21 -9.77
C VAL A 450 -35.23 -18.35 -10.98
N TYR A 451 -36.45 -17.82 -10.98
CA TYR A 451 -36.94 -16.91 -12.00
C TYR A 451 -36.80 -15.43 -11.55
N PRO A 452 -35.95 -14.62 -12.21
CA PRO A 452 -35.81 -13.20 -11.89
C PRO A 452 -36.88 -12.35 -12.59
N TYR A 453 -37.60 -11.50 -11.83
CA TYR A 453 -38.63 -10.60 -12.36
C TYR A 453 -38.36 -9.13 -12.02
N GLY A 454 -38.02 -8.34 -13.05
CA GLY A 454 -37.73 -6.92 -12.90
C GLY A 454 -36.41 -6.60 -12.19
N ILE A 455 -35.53 -7.59 -12.03
CA ILE A 455 -34.19 -7.47 -11.44
C ILE A 455 -33.17 -7.77 -12.54
N SER A 456 -32.04 -7.06 -12.53
CA SER A 456 -31.01 -7.26 -13.56
C SER A 456 -30.45 -8.68 -13.50
N LYS A 457 -30.60 -9.44 -14.59
CA LYS A 457 -30.04 -10.79 -14.71
C LYS A 457 -28.51 -10.78 -14.53
N HIS A 458 -27.84 -9.77 -15.06
CA HIS A 458 -26.39 -9.59 -14.90
C HIS A 458 -26.00 -9.44 -13.42
N GLN A 459 -26.75 -8.66 -12.64
CA GLN A 459 -26.46 -8.49 -11.21
C GLN A 459 -26.74 -9.77 -10.41
N LEU A 460 -27.79 -10.54 -10.76
CA LEU A 460 -28.01 -11.85 -10.13
C LEU A 460 -26.90 -12.85 -10.49
N ASP A 461 -26.54 -12.95 -11.76
CA ASP A 461 -25.46 -13.85 -12.23
C ASP A 461 -24.12 -13.50 -11.56
N GLN A 462 -23.83 -12.21 -11.40
CA GLN A 462 -22.63 -11.75 -10.71
C GLN A 462 -22.62 -12.19 -9.24
N VAL A 463 -23.73 -12.00 -8.52
CA VAL A 463 -23.83 -12.42 -7.11
C VAL A 463 -23.71 -13.94 -6.96
N ILE A 464 -24.38 -14.71 -7.81
CA ILE A 464 -24.35 -16.19 -7.78
C ILE A 464 -22.94 -16.71 -8.03
N ARG A 465 -22.23 -16.17 -9.02
CA ARG A 465 -20.85 -16.57 -9.34
C ARG A 465 -19.86 -16.18 -8.25
N THR A 466 -19.95 -14.95 -7.73
CA THR A 466 -19.02 -14.46 -6.71
C THR A 466 -19.19 -15.17 -5.37
N LEU A 467 -20.43 -15.54 -5.00
CA LEU A 467 -20.73 -16.28 -3.77
C LEU A 467 -20.72 -17.80 -3.96
N ASN A 468 -20.47 -18.28 -5.19
CA ASN A 468 -20.50 -19.70 -5.57
C ASN A 468 -21.77 -20.44 -5.09
N LEU A 469 -22.94 -19.82 -5.26
CA LEU A 469 -24.22 -20.36 -4.80
C LEU A 469 -24.74 -21.44 -5.76
N ALA A 470 -25.38 -22.48 -5.21
CA ALA A 470 -26.04 -23.55 -5.97
C ALA A 470 -27.40 -23.11 -6.56
N VAL A 471 -27.40 -22.01 -7.33
CA VAL A 471 -28.59 -21.39 -7.91
C VAL A 471 -28.47 -21.30 -9.43
N ILE A 472 -29.51 -21.74 -10.16
CA ILE A 472 -29.60 -21.61 -11.62
C ILE A 472 -30.72 -20.64 -12.00
N LEU A 473 -30.41 -19.64 -12.85
CA LEU A 473 -31.42 -18.71 -13.35
C LEU A 473 -32.20 -19.30 -14.54
N THR A 474 -33.52 -19.43 -14.41
CA THR A 474 -34.41 -19.85 -15.50
C THR A 474 -35.12 -18.66 -16.14
N LYS A 475 -35.39 -18.77 -17.44
CA LYS A 475 -36.18 -17.80 -18.22
C LYS A 475 -37.65 -18.18 -18.31
N ASP A 476 -37.99 -19.39 -17.88
CA ASP A 476 -39.34 -19.91 -17.94
C ASP A 476 -39.89 -20.06 -16.51
N LEU A 477 -41.07 -19.51 -16.28
CA LEU A 477 -41.74 -19.57 -14.98
C LEU A 477 -42.22 -20.99 -14.68
N ASP A 478 -42.38 -21.84 -15.71
CA ASP A 478 -42.88 -23.21 -15.57
C ASP A 478 -41.84 -24.16 -14.95
N SER A 479 -40.55 -23.82 -15.06
CA SER A 479 -39.43 -24.63 -14.55
C SER A 479 -38.75 -24.02 -13.31
N ALA A 480 -39.35 -23.01 -12.70
CA ALA A 480 -38.78 -22.30 -11.57
C ALA A 480 -39.26 -22.90 -10.23
N ASP A 481 -38.33 -23.05 -9.28
CA ASP A 481 -38.63 -23.46 -7.91
C ASP A 481 -38.98 -22.25 -7.03
N ALA A 482 -38.56 -21.04 -7.43
CA ALA A 482 -38.84 -19.79 -6.72
C ALA A 482 -38.71 -18.56 -7.63
N VAL A 483 -39.39 -17.47 -7.25
CA VAL A 483 -39.37 -16.19 -7.98
C VAL A 483 -38.69 -15.11 -7.14
N ILE A 484 -37.69 -14.41 -7.70
CA ILE A 484 -37.11 -13.21 -7.08
C ILE A 484 -37.55 -11.98 -7.87
N ALA A 485 -38.23 -11.04 -7.22
CA ALA A 485 -38.86 -9.91 -7.90
C ALA A 485 -38.70 -8.58 -7.16
N LEU A 486 -38.68 -7.46 -7.90
CA LEU A 486 -38.73 -6.13 -7.26
C LEU A 486 -40.07 -5.90 -6.57
N ARG A 487 -40.02 -5.35 -5.34
CA ARG A 487 -41.20 -5.09 -4.51
C ARG A 487 -42.18 -4.12 -5.18
N SER A 488 -41.67 -3.15 -5.95
CA SER A 488 -42.51 -2.26 -6.77
C SER A 488 -43.34 -3.05 -7.77
N HIS A 489 -42.71 -3.94 -8.54
CA HIS A 489 -43.39 -4.67 -9.60
C HIS A 489 -44.37 -5.73 -9.05
N VAL A 490 -44.04 -6.38 -7.95
CA VAL A 490 -44.96 -7.32 -7.28
C VAL A 490 -46.21 -6.61 -6.74
N LYS A 491 -46.07 -5.37 -6.27
CA LYS A 491 -47.22 -4.58 -5.78
C LYS A 491 -48.16 -4.15 -6.92
N HIS A 492 -47.61 -3.81 -8.08
CA HIS A 492 -48.37 -3.22 -9.18
C HIS A 492 -48.88 -4.24 -10.22
N HIS A 493 -48.28 -5.44 -10.32
CA HIS A 493 -48.70 -6.46 -11.30
C HIS A 493 -49.46 -7.62 -10.61
N SER A 494 -50.77 -7.70 -10.84
CA SER A 494 -51.65 -8.74 -10.28
C SER A 494 -51.46 -10.12 -10.92
N LYS A 495 -51.10 -10.17 -12.21
CA LYS A 495 -50.91 -11.42 -12.98
C LYS A 495 -49.79 -12.30 -12.42
N LEU A 496 -48.61 -11.75 -12.10
CA LEU A 496 -47.50 -12.51 -11.53
C LEU A 496 -47.87 -13.15 -10.18
N ARG A 497 -48.59 -12.41 -9.32
CA ARG A 497 -49.08 -12.93 -8.04
C ARG A 497 -50.11 -14.04 -8.22
N GLN A 498 -50.98 -13.93 -9.22
CA GLN A 498 -51.98 -14.97 -9.52
C GLN A 498 -51.31 -16.25 -10.02
N VAL A 499 -50.36 -16.15 -10.95
CA VAL A 499 -49.64 -17.31 -11.52
C VAL A 499 -48.78 -18.00 -10.47
N ALA A 500 -48.02 -17.24 -9.68
CA ALA A 500 -47.21 -17.81 -8.59
C ALA A 500 -48.07 -18.45 -7.49
N LYS A 501 -49.22 -17.85 -7.15
CA LYS A 501 -50.17 -18.41 -6.16
C LYS A 501 -50.87 -19.68 -6.66
N ALA A 502 -51.24 -19.72 -7.95
CA ALA A 502 -51.85 -20.91 -8.55
C ALA A 502 -50.90 -22.12 -8.59
N ARG A 503 -49.59 -21.87 -8.54
CA ARG A 503 -48.53 -22.89 -8.64
C ARG A 503 -47.71 -23.08 -7.36
N HIS A 504 -48.13 -22.45 -6.27
CA HIS A 504 -47.45 -22.52 -4.97
C HIS A 504 -45.96 -22.10 -4.98
N LEU A 505 -45.56 -21.23 -5.93
CA LEU A 505 -44.18 -20.75 -6.02
C LEU A 505 -43.92 -19.61 -5.01
N PRO A 506 -42.88 -19.72 -4.16
CA PRO A 506 -42.52 -18.65 -3.23
C PRO A 506 -41.98 -17.44 -3.99
N ILE A 507 -42.49 -16.24 -3.64
CA ILE A 507 -42.04 -14.97 -4.21
C ILE A 507 -41.18 -14.22 -3.18
N HIS A 508 -39.88 -14.13 -3.44
CA HIS A 508 -38.94 -13.34 -2.65
C HIS A 508 -38.83 -11.93 -3.22
N THR A 509 -39.14 -10.92 -2.40
CA THR A 509 -39.15 -9.52 -2.86
C THR A 509 -37.88 -8.76 -2.49
N VAL A 510 -37.35 -8.00 -3.45
CA VAL A 510 -36.20 -7.10 -3.27
C VAL A 510 -36.69 -5.65 -3.32
N LYS A 511 -36.25 -4.77 -2.40
CA LYS A 511 -36.77 -3.39 -2.35
C LYS A 511 -36.23 -2.50 -3.48
N SER A 512 -35.02 -2.77 -3.96
CA SER A 512 -34.34 -2.07 -5.06
C SER A 512 -33.41 -3.01 -5.83
N ASN A 513 -33.13 -2.69 -7.09
CA ASN A 513 -32.20 -3.44 -7.95
C ASN A 513 -30.73 -3.12 -7.59
N SER A 514 -30.34 -3.39 -6.34
CA SER A 514 -28.99 -3.17 -5.83
C SER A 514 -28.38 -4.47 -5.31
N LEU A 515 -27.11 -4.70 -5.63
CA LEU A 515 -26.32 -5.88 -5.25
C LEU A 515 -26.48 -6.25 -3.76
N PRO A 516 -26.32 -5.30 -2.80
CA PRO A 516 -26.72 -5.45 -1.40
C PRO A 516 -28.00 -6.20 -1.08
N GLN A 517 -29.08 -5.84 -1.77
CA GLN A 517 -30.39 -6.36 -1.47
C GLN A 517 -30.63 -7.68 -2.18
N ILE A 518 -30.02 -7.86 -3.36
CA ILE A 518 -30.01 -9.13 -4.08
C ILE A 518 -29.27 -10.19 -3.25
N VAL A 519 -28.09 -9.86 -2.71
CA VAL A 519 -27.30 -10.74 -1.82
C VAL A 519 -28.11 -11.15 -0.60
N ARG A 520 -28.66 -10.19 0.15
CA ARG A 520 -29.46 -10.48 1.36
C ARG A 520 -30.72 -11.30 1.07
N THR A 521 -31.30 -11.15 -0.12
CA THR A 521 -32.50 -11.91 -0.50
C THR A 521 -32.14 -13.32 -0.95
N LEU A 522 -31.04 -13.51 -1.68
CA LEU A 522 -30.52 -14.82 -2.05
C LEU A 522 -30.03 -15.61 -0.82
N GLN A 523 -29.33 -14.98 0.12
CA GLN A 523 -28.90 -15.61 1.38
C GLN A 523 -30.09 -16.08 2.22
N ARG A 524 -31.12 -15.22 2.40
CA ARG A 524 -32.36 -15.59 3.10
C ARG A 524 -33.22 -16.61 2.38
N MET A 525 -32.99 -16.80 1.08
CA MET A 525 -33.69 -17.80 0.28
C MET A 525 -33.03 -19.17 0.35
N LEU A 526 -31.73 -19.21 0.68
CA LEU A 526 -30.91 -20.42 0.79
C LEU A 526 -30.60 -20.80 2.25
N ASP A 527 -31.25 -20.16 3.23
CA ASP A 527 -31.04 -20.36 4.67
C ASP A 527 -29.56 -20.32 5.12
N LEU A 528 -28.75 -19.46 4.49
CA LEU A 528 -27.33 -19.28 4.82
C LEU A 528 -27.16 -18.29 6.00
N ASP A 529 -26.41 -18.69 7.03
CA ASP A 529 -26.15 -17.88 8.24
C ASP A 529 -25.58 -16.49 7.89
N GLU A 530 -26.24 -15.41 8.38
CA GLU A 530 -25.92 -14.02 8.06
C GLU A 530 -24.49 -13.60 8.48
N GLY A 531 -23.78 -14.38 9.30
CA GLY A 531 -22.50 -14.02 9.93
C GLY A 531 -21.22 -14.54 9.27
N SER A 532 -21.26 -15.59 8.44
CA SER A 532 -20.04 -16.28 7.97
C SER A 532 -19.48 -15.78 6.62
N ILE A 533 -20.26 -14.99 5.86
CA ILE A 533 -19.91 -14.58 4.48
C ILE A 533 -19.61 -13.07 4.37
N GLN A 534 -19.87 -12.27 5.43
CA GLN A 534 -19.73 -10.81 5.37
C GLN A 534 -18.27 -10.31 5.27
N ALA A 535 -17.29 -11.10 5.71
CA ALA A 535 -15.89 -10.66 5.82
C ALA A 535 -15.06 -10.85 4.54
N THR A 536 -15.45 -11.72 3.61
CA THR A 536 -14.59 -12.13 2.48
C THR A 536 -15.17 -11.85 1.10
N ALA A 537 -16.49 -11.72 0.94
CA ALA A 537 -17.12 -11.61 -0.38
C ALA A 537 -17.55 -10.18 -0.78
N THR A 538 -17.60 -9.24 0.17
CA THR A 538 -18.03 -7.86 -0.08
C THR A 538 -17.13 -7.08 -1.06
N PRO A 539 -15.79 -7.14 -1.02
CA PRO A 539 -14.98 -6.35 -1.95
C PRO A 539 -15.08 -6.83 -3.41
N ASN A 540 -15.20 -8.14 -3.64
CA ASN A 540 -15.29 -8.74 -4.98
C ASN A 540 -16.62 -8.47 -5.70
N LEU A 541 -17.68 -8.12 -4.96
CA LEU A 541 -19.00 -7.81 -5.54
C LEU A 541 -19.06 -6.39 -6.15
N PHE A 542 -18.23 -5.46 -5.66
CA PHE A 542 -18.22 -4.06 -6.13
C PHE A 542 -17.17 -3.78 -7.22
N SER A 543 -16.22 -4.70 -7.46
CA SER A 543 -15.21 -4.57 -8.51
C SER A 543 -15.78 -4.96 -9.89
N GLN A 544 -16.16 -3.98 -10.71
CA GLN A 544 -16.52 -4.25 -12.12
C GLN A 544 -15.31 -4.29 -13.07
N SER A 545 -14.12 -3.90 -12.63
CA SER A 545 -12.87 -4.05 -13.37
C SER A 545 -11.72 -3.92 -12.39
N GLY A 546 -10.75 -4.82 -12.42
CA GLY A 546 -9.68 -4.94 -11.41
C GLY A 546 -8.66 -3.81 -11.41
N SER A 547 -9.08 -2.56 -11.18
CA SER A 547 -8.14 -1.50 -10.85
C SER A 547 -7.80 -1.58 -9.36
N SER A 548 -6.50 -1.71 -9.06
CA SER A 548 -5.99 -1.81 -7.69
C SER A 548 -6.45 -0.64 -6.80
N ASP A 549 -6.63 0.54 -7.41
CA ASP A 549 -7.06 1.77 -6.74
C ASP A 549 -8.54 1.76 -6.30
N GLU A 550 -9.42 1.10 -7.06
CA GLU A 550 -10.84 0.93 -6.67
C GLU A 550 -10.98 -0.05 -5.51
N LEU A 551 -10.20 -1.14 -5.51
CA LEU A 551 -10.21 -2.13 -4.43
C LEU A 551 -9.73 -1.52 -3.12
N GLU A 552 -8.59 -0.82 -3.17
CA GLU A 552 -7.99 -0.14 -2.02
C GLU A 552 -8.95 0.90 -1.41
N ALA A 553 -9.59 1.73 -2.26
CA ALA A 553 -10.50 2.76 -1.78
C ALA A 553 -11.81 2.21 -1.19
N LEU A 554 -12.27 1.05 -1.66
CA LEU A 554 -13.44 0.38 -1.08
C LEU A 554 -13.09 -0.35 0.22
N GLU A 555 -11.93 -0.97 0.29
CA GLU A 555 -11.42 -1.60 1.51
C GLU A 555 -11.22 -0.57 2.61
N GLU A 556 -10.67 0.60 2.27
CA GLU A 556 -10.55 1.76 3.16
C GLU A 556 -11.92 2.16 3.75
N ALA A 557 -12.94 2.31 2.89
CA ALA A 557 -14.29 2.66 3.32
C ALA A 557 -14.93 1.58 4.21
N ARG A 558 -14.68 0.29 3.91
CA ARG A 558 -15.17 -0.86 4.69
C ARG A 558 -14.56 -0.87 6.09
N LEU A 559 -13.23 -0.76 6.18
CA LEU A 559 -12.51 -0.75 7.45
C LEU A 559 -12.90 0.45 8.30
N ALA A 560 -13.07 1.64 7.69
CA ALA A 560 -13.57 2.82 8.38
C ALA A 560 -14.95 2.58 9.01
N VAL A 561 -15.86 1.94 8.27
CA VAL A 561 -17.20 1.63 8.77
C VAL A 561 -17.16 0.60 9.91
N GLU A 562 -16.47 -0.52 9.70
CA GLU A 562 -16.49 -1.66 10.61
C GLU A 562 -15.66 -1.47 11.87
N GLN A 563 -14.58 -0.69 11.82
CA GLN A 563 -13.68 -0.53 12.97
C GLN A 563 -13.90 0.78 13.73
N ILE A 564 -14.49 1.79 13.09
CA ILE A 564 -14.59 3.14 13.66
C ILE A 564 -16.03 3.60 13.70
N VAL A 565 -16.72 3.70 12.57
CA VAL A 565 -18.05 4.34 12.53
C VAL A 565 -19.09 3.56 13.34
N ILE A 566 -19.13 2.23 13.20
CA ILE A 566 -20.08 1.38 13.94
C ILE A 566 -19.64 1.14 15.39
N PRO A 567 -18.40 0.69 15.68
CA PRO A 567 -18.03 0.34 17.06
C PRO A 567 -17.77 1.55 17.96
N LYS A 568 -17.20 2.64 17.40
CA LYS A 568 -16.82 3.83 18.17
C LYS A 568 -17.83 4.96 18.07
N GLY A 569 -18.82 4.87 17.16
CA GLY A 569 -19.86 5.89 16.98
C GLY A 569 -19.31 7.24 16.53
N GLN A 570 -18.20 7.26 15.80
CA GLN A 570 -17.50 8.48 15.38
C GLN A 570 -17.57 8.67 13.86
N PRO A 571 -17.73 9.91 13.36
CA PRO A 571 -17.67 10.17 11.94
C PRO A 571 -16.24 10.05 11.42
N VAL A 572 -16.06 9.46 10.24
CA VAL A 572 -14.75 9.24 9.61
C VAL A 572 -14.67 9.93 8.26
N GLU A 573 -13.58 10.64 8.00
CA GLU A 573 -13.24 11.14 6.68
C GLU A 573 -12.29 10.17 5.99
N LEU A 574 -12.63 9.74 4.77
CA LEU A 574 -11.78 8.92 3.92
C LEU A 574 -10.79 9.79 3.14
N LEU A 575 -9.81 9.16 2.49
CA LEU A 575 -8.85 9.82 1.61
C LEU A 575 -9.54 10.51 0.41
N PRO A 576 -8.95 11.59 -0.12
CA PRO A 576 -9.39 12.18 -1.38
C PRO A 576 -9.30 11.18 -2.53
N ARG A 577 -10.42 10.97 -3.22
CA ARG A 577 -10.53 10.07 -4.37
C ARG A 577 -11.34 10.71 -5.48
N SER A 578 -11.26 10.17 -6.69
CA SER A 578 -12.02 10.63 -7.86
C SER A 578 -13.54 10.55 -7.61
N ALA A 579 -14.34 11.31 -8.37
CA ALA A 579 -15.79 11.33 -8.22
C ALA A 579 -16.43 9.93 -8.41
N ARG A 580 -15.86 9.09 -9.28
CA ARG A 580 -16.30 7.71 -9.51
C ARG A 580 -16.09 6.83 -8.26
N ILE A 581 -14.91 6.88 -7.66
CA ILE A 581 -14.59 6.10 -6.45
C ILE A 581 -15.42 6.58 -5.25
N ARG A 582 -15.57 7.89 -5.07
CA ARG A 582 -16.40 8.44 -3.97
C ARG A 582 -17.87 8.01 -4.08
N LYS A 583 -18.39 7.85 -5.30
CA LYS A 583 -19.74 7.31 -5.52
C LYS A 583 -19.84 5.86 -5.03
N MET A 584 -18.85 5.02 -5.33
CA MET A 584 -18.81 3.63 -4.87
C MET A 584 -18.68 3.54 -3.34
N GLN A 585 -17.85 4.39 -2.73
CA GLN A 585 -17.73 4.48 -1.26
C GLN A 585 -19.03 4.97 -0.61
N HIS A 586 -19.78 5.87 -1.25
CA HIS A 586 -21.10 6.31 -0.79
C HIS A 586 -22.11 5.17 -0.82
N GLU A 587 -22.14 4.39 -1.91
CA GLU A 587 -22.98 3.19 -2.05
C GLU A 587 -22.64 2.13 -0.99
N LEU A 588 -21.35 1.95 -0.66
CA LEU A 588 -20.92 1.07 0.42
C LEU A 588 -21.41 1.58 1.79
N ALA A 589 -21.24 2.86 2.12
CA ALA A 589 -21.72 3.43 3.38
C ALA A 589 -23.25 3.28 3.54
N GLU A 590 -24.01 3.45 2.45
CA GLU A 590 -25.45 3.23 2.42
C GLU A 590 -25.82 1.76 2.68
N HIS A 591 -24.97 0.80 2.26
CA HIS A 591 -25.17 -0.63 2.56
C HIS A 591 -25.24 -0.93 4.06
N TYR A 592 -24.36 -0.27 4.82
CA TYR A 592 -24.31 -0.32 6.29
C TYR A 592 -25.35 0.60 6.96
N ARG A 593 -26.22 1.24 6.17
CA ARG A 593 -27.26 2.20 6.62
C ARG A 593 -26.69 3.44 7.30
N LEU A 594 -25.49 3.86 6.90
CA LEU A 594 -24.82 5.05 7.42
C LEU A 594 -25.02 6.23 6.48
N LYS A 595 -25.09 7.44 7.04
CA LYS A 595 -25.12 8.67 6.24
C LYS A 595 -23.71 9.01 5.77
N SER A 596 -23.56 9.52 4.56
CA SER A 596 -22.26 10.04 4.12
C SER A 596 -22.41 11.29 3.26
N CYS A 597 -21.40 12.15 3.27
CA CYS A 597 -21.37 13.41 2.53
C CYS A 597 -19.99 13.64 1.92
N SER A 598 -19.93 14.15 0.69
CA SER A 598 -18.66 14.55 0.07
C SER A 598 -18.27 15.97 0.49
N PHE A 599 -17.02 16.16 0.93
CA PHE A 599 -16.49 17.42 1.44
C PHE A 599 -15.19 17.82 0.73
N GLY A 600 -14.97 19.13 0.56
CA GLY A 600 -13.81 19.73 -0.12
C GLY A 600 -14.00 19.98 -1.62
N ASP A 601 -12.98 20.57 -2.24
CA ASP A 601 -12.92 20.91 -3.68
C ASP A 601 -12.02 19.93 -4.45
N GLU A 602 -12.31 19.70 -5.74
CA GLU A 602 -11.42 18.90 -6.59
C GLU A 602 -10.03 19.55 -6.70
N PRO A 603 -8.91 18.78 -6.64
CA PRO A 603 -8.82 17.31 -6.62
C PRO A 603 -8.89 16.66 -5.22
N ASN A 604 -8.88 17.44 -4.14
CA ASN A 604 -8.77 16.97 -2.75
C ASN A 604 -10.11 16.63 -2.07
N ARG A 605 -11.17 16.49 -2.87
CA ARG A 605 -12.51 16.21 -2.39
C ARG A 605 -12.64 14.74 -1.96
N ARG A 606 -13.28 14.51 -0.81
CA ARG A 606 -13.29 13.21 -0.11
C ARG A 606 -14.64 12.92 0.54
N LEU A 607 -14.88 11.68 0.95
CA LEU A 607 -16.14 11.25 1.55
C LEU A 607 -16.02 11.20 3.08
N ARG A 608 -16.99 11.80 3.79
CA ARG A 608 -17.17 11.63 5.23
C ARG A 608 -18.36 10.73 5.51
N ILE A 609 -18.18 9.70 6.33
CA ILE A 609 -19.23 8.77 6.77
C ILE A 609 -19.58 9.10 8.22
N TYR A 610 -20.86 9.12 8.54
CA TYR A 610 -21.40 9.45 9.87
C TYR A 610 -22.03 8.21 10.53
N PRO A 611 -21.95 8.10 11.86
CA PRO A 611 -22.69 7.09 12.61
C PRO A 611 -24.21 7.26 12.42
N ALA A 612 -24.96 6.16 12.57
CA ALA A 612 -26.40 6.07 12.31
C ALA A 612 -27.25 6.96 13.22
#